data_AF-A0A2V3IWJ8-F1
#
_entry.id   AF-A0A2V3IWJ8-F1
#
_cell.length_a   1.000
_cell.length_b   1.000
_cell.length_c   1.000
_cell.angle_alpha   90.00
_cell.angle_beta   90.00
_cell.angle_gamma   90.00
#
_symmetry.space_group_name_H-M   'P 1'
#
loop_
_entity.id
_entity.type
_entity.pdbx_description
1 polymer ?
#
loop_
_entity_poly.entity_id
_entity_poly.type
_entity_poly.pdbx_seq_one_letter_code
_entity_poly.pdbx_strand_id
1 'polypeptide(L)'
;MATDEEDSSSQTSTKNNFFSYSIQHPHLKRTDAESIRVFLRKYDQYSTEIKEKARQNTVTNTLSVKPVEPVSLKFCVDPEYLESALALNRIPFVTDIDALTDQDLRAYLEKKAEPSKSCANLSFLDHIVEHELRMDMRDIGARSRIESLFISYHTLLRRHGLSWVLHSNEKIAVQHVLSSIKPKSLRLRIQSDLQLAHHNLKKDFKEFMDHCLTISDAFQLIDNGSQNIYHNQIGKRQNNKEARLRNKMLSGTEILTSKADAAGTDPRHSKTSQTHGQYNTHRPIPPCPHPICKSEGKLHWIDDCNQANEAEKEQMKKDLRLKKQRHR
;
A
#
# COMPACT_ATOMS: atom_id res chain seq x y z
N MET A 1 -85.90 10.15 14.78
CA MET A 1 -85.07 9.23 15.59
C MET A 1 -84.26 8.39 14.63
N ALA A 2 -82.94 8.40 14.87
CA ALA A 2 -81.86 7.52 14.45
C ALA A 2 -81.96 6.70 13.14
N THR A 3 -80.91 6.90 12.35
CA THR A 3 -80.35 6.11 11.26
C THR A 3 -79.97 4.68 11.68
N ASP A 4 -79.78 3.78 10.73
CA ASP A 4 -78.47 3.16 10.44
C ASP A 4 -78.53 2.30 9.17
N GLU A 5 -77.69 2.64 8.20
CA GLU A 5 -77.31 1.84 7.04
C GLU A 5 -76.11 0.96 7.43
N GLU A 6 -76.22 -0.35 7.22
CA GLU A 6 -75.07 -1.24 7.16
C GLU A 6 -74.55 -1.28 5.74
N ASP A 7 -73.27 -0.96 5.54
CA ASP A 7 -72.55 -1.31 4.32
C ASP A 7 -71.24 -2.02 4.67
N SER A 8 -71.06 -3.16 4.01
CA SER A 8 -69.99 -4.12 4.21
C SER A 8 -68.95 -3.93 3.10
N SER A 9 -67.71 -3.58 3.44
CA SER A 9 -66.57 -3.88 2.56
C SER A 9 -65.25 -4.06 3.31
N SER A 10 -64.83 -5.32 3.34
CA SER A 10 -63.47 -5.84 3.12
C SER A 10 -62.29 -4.86 3.21
N GLN A 11 -61.60 -4.82 4.36
CA GLN A 11 -60.25 -4.29 4.46
C GLN A 11 -59.20 -5.41 4.32
N THR A 12 -58.55 -5.43 3.16
CA THR A 12 -57.31 -6.18 2.92
C THR A 12 -56.18 -5.61 3.78
N SER A 13 -55.58 -6.48 4.60
CA SER A 13 -54.36 -6.22 5.37
C SER A 13 -53.17 -5.91 4.47
N THR A 14 -52.77 -4.64 4.40
CA THR A 14 -51.45 -4.25 3.92
C THR A 14 -50.56 -3.99 5.13
N LYS A 15 -49.76 -5.00 5.52
CA LYS A 15 -48.72 -4.86 6.54
C LYS A 15 -47.67 -3.86 6.05
N ASN A 16 -47.73 -2.64 6.57
CA ASN A 16 -46.64 -1.68 6.51
C ASN A 16 -45.44 -2.23 7.28
N ASN A 17 -44.49 -2.85 6.57
CA ASN A 17 -43.14 -3.08 7.07
C ASN A 17 -42.39 -1.74 7.13
N PHE A 18 -42.71 -0.92 8.14
CA PHE A 18 -41.85 0.17 8.57
C PHE A 18 -40.62 -0.46 9.22
N PHE A 19 -39.53 -0.60 8.47
CA PHE A 19 -38.24 -1.00 9.02
C PHE A 19 -37.71 0.11 9.93
N SER A 20 -38.13 0.08 11.20
CA SER A 20 -37.48 0.77 12.30
C SER A 20 -36.17 0.07 12.63
N TYR A 21 -35.07 0.57 12.07
CA TYR A 21 -33.74 0.35 12.63
C TYR A 21 -33.15 1.72 12.93
N SER A 22 -33.50 2.29 14.09
CA SER A 22 -32.80 3.49 14.57
C SER A 22 -31.36 3.09 14.89
N ILE A 23 -30.40 3.55 14.08
CA ILE A 23 -29.00 3.45 14.47
C ILE A 23 -28.84 4.39 15.67
N GLN A 24 -28.51 3.85 16.84
CA GLN A 24 -28.29 4.65 18.03
C GLN A 24 -26.99 5.45 17.88
N HIS A 25 -27.06 6.77 18.10
CA HIS A 25 -25.86 7.59 18.17
C HIS A 25 -25.07 7.30 19.45
N PRO A 26 -23.73 7.30 19.40
CA PRO A 26 -22.91 7.09 20.58
C PRO A 26 -23.00 8.30 21.52
N HIS A 27 -22.88 8.04 22.83
CA HIS A 27 -22.79 9.09 23.84
C HIS A 27 -21.45 9.05 24.57
N LEU A 28 -20.90 10.22 24.87
CA LEU A 28 -19.71 10.36 25.69
C LEU A 28 -20.08 10.15 27.17
N LYS A 29 -19.78 8.97 27.72
CA LYS A 29 -20.10 8.62 29.12
C LYS A 29 -19.06 9.09 30.13
N ARG A 30 -17.81 9.24 29.69
CA ARG A 30 -16.64 9.53 30.54
C ARG A 30 -15.73 10.51 29.82
N THR A 31 -15.08 11.38 30.61
CA THR A 31 -14.30 12.51 30.08
C THR A 31 -12.78 12.27 30.13
N ASP A 32 -12.35 11.05 30.43
CA ASP A 32 -10.95 10.64 30.29
C ASP A 32 -10.54 10.48 28.82
N ALA A 33 -9.25 10.65 28.54
CA ALA A 33 -8.72 10.70 27.18
C ALA A 33 -9.06 9.45 26.36
N GLU A 34 -8.99 8.25 26.96
CA GLU A 34 -9.28 7.00 26.25
C GLU A 34 -10.76 6.86 25.94
N SER A 35 -11.64 7.20 26.88
CA SER A 35 -13.08 7.23 26.66
C SER A 35 -13.47 8.21 25.55
N ILE A 36 -12.81 9.37 25.46
CA ILE A 36 -13.03 10.35 24.38
C ILE A 36 -12.57 9.77 23.03
N ARG A 37 -11.43 9.07 22.95
CA ARG A 37 -10.99 8.41 21.70
C ARG A 37 -11.96 7.35 21.23
N VAL A 38 -12.39 6.47 22.14
CA VAL A 38 -13.34 5.40 21.83
C VAL A 38 -14.67 6.01 21.37
N PHE A 39 -15.13 7.07 22.03
CA PHE A 39 -16.31 7.83 21.63
C PHE A 39 -16.18 8.42 20.22
N LEU A 40 -15.10 9.15 19.93
CA LEU A 40 -14.88 9.76 18.61
C LEU A 40 -14.82 8.70 17.51
N ARG A 41 -14.16 7.57 17.76
CA ARG A 41 -14.12 6.44 16.81
C ARG A 41 -15.51 5.87 16.54
N LYS A 42 -16.31 5.66 17.59
CA LYS A 42 -17.70 5.19 17.44
C LYS A 42 -18.56 6.21 16.70
N TYR A 43 -18.35 7.50 16.95
CA TYR A 43 -19.08 8.57 16.27
C TYR A 43 -18.73 8.64 14.78
N ASP A 44 -17.46 8.44 14.39
CA ASP A 44 -17.05 8.38 12.99
C ASP A 44 -17.66 7.18 12.25
N GLN A 45 -17.69 6.02 12.91
CA GLN A 45 -18.37 4.83 12.38
C GLN A 45 -19.86 5.10 12.18
N TYR A 46 -20.54 5.61 13.22
CA TYR A 46 -21.93 6.02 13.17
C TYR A 46 -22.21 7.02 12.03
N SER A 47 -21.39 8.08 11.90
CA SER A 47 -21.56 9.10 10.88
C SER A 47 -21.42 8.52 9.47
N THR A 48 -20.49 7.59 9.28
CA THR A 48 -20.27 6.91 7.99
C THR A 48 -21.44 5.99 7.64
N GLU A 49 -21.95 5.22 8.61
CA GLU A 49 -23.10 4.34 8.43
C GLU A 49 -24.39 5.12 8.08
N ILE A 50 -24.64 6.25 8.75
CA ILE A 50 -25.79 7.11 8.46
C ILE A 50 -25.70 7.70 7.06
N LYS A 51 -24.52 8.20 6.66
CA LYS A 51 -24.30 8.76 5.32
C LYS A 51 -24.46 7.71 4.23
N GLU A 52 -23.97 6.49 4.45
CA GLU A 52 -24.11 5.40 3.48
C GLU A 52 -25.56 4.94 3.35
N LYS A 53 -26.31 4.84 4.45
CA LYS A 53 -27.76 4.56 4.38
C LYS A 53 -28.53 5.67 3.68
N ALA A 54 -28.21 6.93 3.95
CA ALA A 54 -28.79 8.06 3.24
C ALA A 54 -28.55 7.95 1.73
N ARG A 55 -27.33 7.59 1.31
CA ARG A 55 -26.98 7.36 -0.09
C ARG A 55 -27.78 6.21 -0.73
N GLN A 56 -27.96 5.10 -0.02
CA GLN A 56 -28.72 3.94 -0.51
C GLN A 56 -30.23 4.25 -0.67
N ASN A 57 -30.79 5.07 0.20
CA ASN A 57 -32.19 5.51 0.12
C ASN A 57 -32.43 6.47 -1.05
N THR A 58 -31.46 7.32 -1.40
CA THR A 58 -31.56 8.21 -2.57
C THR A 58 -31.56 7.44 -3.90
N VAL A 59 -30.88 6.29 -3.96
CA VAL A 59 -30.79 5.46 -5.18
C VAL A 59 -32.08 4.65 -5.43
N THR A 60 -32.88 4.39 -4.40
CA THR A 60 -34.09 3.53 -4.47
C THR A 60 -35.39 4.28 -4.77
N ASN A 61 -35.31 5.55 -5.16
CA ASN A 61 -36.40 6.37 -5.72
C ASN A 61 -37.69 6.43 -4.88
N THR A 62 -37.57 6.39 -3.55
CA THR A 62 -38.68 6.70 -2.64
C THR A 62 -38.67 8.20 -2.32
N LEU A 63 -39.76 8.87 -2.73
CA LEU A 63 -40.16 10.27 -2.46
C LEU A 63 -39.33 11.02 -1.41
N SER A 64 -38.64 12.09 -1.84
CA SER A 64 -38.41 13.36 -1.10
C SER A 64 -38.40 13.31 0.43
N VAL A 65 -37.66 12.38 1.03
CA VAL A 65 -37.32 12.43 2.45
C VAL A 65 -36.02 13.21 2.56
N LYS A 66 -36.02 14.26 3.38
CA LYS A 66 -34.83 15.05 3.71
C LYS A 66 -33.67 14.07 4.01
N PRO A 67 -32.46 14.25 3.41
CA PRO A 67 -31.36 13.32 3.60
C PRO A 67 -31.11 13.12 5.09
N VAL A 68 -31.01 11.86 5.52
CA VAL A 68 -30.75 11.53 6.93
C VAL A 68 -29.33 11.99 7.25
N GLU A 69 -29.22 13.05 8.05
CA GLU A 69 -27.94 13.57 8.51
C GLU A 69 -27.56 12.95 9.86
N PRO A 70 -26.27 12.73 10.12
CA PRO A 70 -25.83 12.28 11.44
C PRO A 70 -26.17 13.34 12.48
N VAL A 71 -26.64 12.88 13.64
CA VAL A 71 -26.91 13.74 14.80
C VAL A 71 -25.63 14.46 15.21
N SER A 72 -25.72 15.77 15.35
CA SER A 72 -24.60 16.65 15.69
C SER A 72 -23.90 16.22 16.99
N LEU A 73 -22.58 16.37 17.03
CA LEU A 73 -21.71 16.02 18.15
C LEU A 73 -22.18 16.64 19.47
N LYS A 74 -22.76 17.85 19.41
CA LYS A 74 -23.25 18.58 20.58
C LYS A 74 -24.33 17.82 21.36
N PHE A 75 -25.14 17.00 20.68
CA PHE A 75 -26.18 16.19 21.31
C PHE A 75 -25.68 14.82 21.78
N CYS A 76 -24.45 14.45 21.41
CA CYS A 76 -23.81 13.20 21.80
C CYS A 76 -22.96 13.36 23.08
N VAL A 77 -22.80 14.59 23.57
CA VAL A 77 -22.03 14.94 24.76
C VAL A 77 -22.99 15.49 25.81
N ASP A 78 -22.69 15.23 27.08
CA ASP A 78 -23.47 15.72 28.21
C ASP A 78 -23.53 17.27 28.20
N PRO A 79 -24.73 17.89 28.24
CA PRO A 79 -24.88 19.34 28.22
C PRO A 79 -24.19 20.02 29.41
N GLU A 80 -24.24 19.45 30.61
CA GLU A 80 -23.60 20.05 31.81
C GLU A 80 -22.07 20.11 31.64
N TYR A 81 -21.51 19.10 30.98
CA TYR A 81 -20.09 19.06 30.64
C TYR A 81 -19.72 20.12 29.60
N LEU A 82 -20.55 20.32 28.57
CA LEU A 82 -20.32 21.34 27.55
C LEU A 82 -20.40 22.76 28.14
N GLU A 83 -21.42 23.02 28.96
CA GLU A 83 -21.57 24.28 29.71
C GLU A 83 -20.34 24.56 30.57
N SER A 84 -19.88 23.56 31.32
CA SER A 84 -18.68 23.66 32.14
C SER A 84 -17.43 23.93 31.29
N ALA A 85 -17.30 23.30 30.12
CA ALA A 85 -16.15 23.51 29.23
C ALA A 85 -16.13 24.92 28.63
N LEU A 86 -17.30 25.46 28.27
CA LEU A 86 -17.47 26.84 27.78
C LEU A 86 -17.21 27.86 28.89
N ALA A 87 -17.78 27.68 30.08
CA ALA A 87 -17.56 28.55 31.23
C ALA A 87 -16.08 28.64 31.64
N LEU A 88 -15.33 27.54 31.45
CA LEU A 88 -13.89 27.48 31.70
C LEU A 88 -13.04 27.96 30.52
N ASN A 89 -13.65 28.54 29.47
CA ASN A 89 -12.98 29.02 28.25
C ASN A 89 -12.05 27.95 27.62
N ARG A 90 -12.45 26.68 27.67
CA ARG A 90 -11.63 25.58 27.14
C ARG A 90 -11.79 25.38 25.63
N ILE A 91 -12.89 25.87 25.07
CA ILE A 91 -13.16 25.91 23.63
C ILE A 91 -12.93 27.37 23.19
N PRO A 92 -11.88 27.66 22.40
CA PRO A 92 -11.56 29.03 22.01
C PRO A 92 -12.67 29.64 21.17
N PHE A 93 -12.93 30.94 21.38
CA PHE A 93 -13.82 31.76 20.53
C PHE A 93 -15.30 31.34 20.50
N VAL A 94 -15.74 30.47 21.41
CA VAL A 94 -17.14 30.07 21.57
C VAL A 94 -17.60 30.44 22.97
N THR A 95 -18.61 31.31 23.06
CA THR A 95 -19.17 31.80 24.32
C THR A 95 -20.50 31.15 24.69
N ASP A 96 -21.15 30.51 23.73
CA ASP A 96 -22.50 29.96 23.88
C ASP A 96 -22.61 28.59 23.21
N ILE A 97 -23.49 27.73 23.72
CA ILE A 97 -23.75 26.37 23.19
C ILE A 97 -24.33 26.46 21.78
N ASP A 98 -25.16 27.47 21.50
CA ASP A 98 -25.76 27.63 20.17
C ASP A 98 -24.73 28.03 19.11
N ALA A 99 -23.67 28.72 19.50
CA ALA A 99 -22.54 29.05 18.63
C ALA A 99 -21.53 27.91 18.47
N LEU A 100 -21.66 26.82 19.25
CA LEU A 100 -20.74 25.70 19.22
C LEU A 100 -20.95 24.84 17.97
N THR A 101 -19.97 24.84 17.07
CA THR A 101 -20.00 23.97 15.90
C THR A 101 -19.45 22.57 16.23
N ASP A 102 -19.88 21.57 15.46
CA ASP A 102 -19.33 20.21 15.55
C ASP A 102 -17.81 20.18 15.32
N GLN A 103 -17.29 21.11 14.50
CA GLN A 103 -15.87 21.21 14.21
C GLN A 103 -15.09 21.70 15.43
N ASP A 104 -15.57 22.73 16.12
CA ASP A 104 -14.93 23.27 17.33
C ASP A 104 -14.96 22.26 18.47
N LEU A 105 -16.12 21.62 18.67
CA LEU A 105 -16.27 20.58 19.69
C LEU A 105 -15.39 19.37 19.40
N ARG A 106 -15.30 18.95 18.13
CA ARG A 106 -14.41 17.87 17.72
C ARG A 106 -12.95 18.23 17.99
N ALA A 107 -12.49 19.42 17.60
CA ALA A 107 -11.13 19.86 17.82
C ALA A 107 -10.78 19.91 19.32
N TYR A 108 -11.70 20.39 20.15
CA TYR A 108 -11.57 20.37 21.61
C TYR A 108 -11.43 18.94 22.17
N LEU A 109 -12.31 18.03 21.75
CA LEU A 109 -12.28 16.63 22.20
C LEU A 109 -11.02 15.90 21.72
N GLU A 110 -10.58 16.11 20.48
CA GLU A 110 -9.34 15.53 19.94
C GLU A 110 -8.12 16.01 20.74
N LYS A 111 -8.06 17.30 21.08
CA LYS A 111 -7.01 17.86 21.94
C LYS A 111 -7.02 17.26 23.35
N LYS A 112 -8.21 17.04 23.93
CA LYS A 112 -8.35 16.42 25.26
C LYS A 112 -8.05 14.92 25.24
N ALA A 113 -8.29 14.26 24.11
CA ALA A 113 -8.00 12.86 23.85
C ALA A 113 -6.53 12.60 23.52
N GLU A 114 -5.75 13.64 23.24
CA GLU A 114 -4.33 13.53 23.00
C GLU A 114 -3.68 12.86 24.23
N PRO A 115 -2.91 11.78 24.05
CA PRO A 115 -2.26 11.14 25.18
C PRO A 115 -1.37 12.17 25.85
N SER A 116 -1.49 12.28 27.18
CA SER A 116 -0.34 12.74 27.95
C SER A 116 0.85 11.91 27.47
N LYS A 117 1.99 12.57 27.22
CA LYS A 117 3.22 12.00 26.61
C LYS A 117 3.72 10.68 27.23
N SER A 118 3.08 10.21 28.29
CA SER A 118 3.45 9.09 29.16
C SER A 118 2.71 7.77 28.92
N CYS A 119 1.79 7.64 27.96
CA CYS A 119 1.17 6.33 27.69
C CYS A 119 0.98 6.05 26.19
N ALA A 120 2.10 5.98 25.48
CA ALA A 120 2.14 5.46 24.13
C ALA A 120 2.18 3.92 24.19
N ASN A 121 1.06 3.25 23.94
CA ASN A 121 1.08 1.82 23.70
C ASN A 121 1.59 1.58 22.27
N LEU A 122 2.90 1.74 22.06
CA LEU A 122 3.57 1.60 20.75
C LEU A 122 3.26 0.24 20.11
N SER A 123 3.10 -0.81 20.92
CA SER A 123 2.74 -2.15 20.43
C SER A 123 1.37 -2.20 19.75
N PHE A 124 0.39 -1.42 20.22
CA PHE A 124 -0.93 -1.31 19.60
C PHE A 124 -0.85 -0.58 18.26
N LEU A 125 0.00 0.45 18.18
CA LEU A 125 0.22 1.20 16.95
C LEU A 125 0.91 0.33 15.89
N ASP A 126 1.95 -0.43 16.26
CA ASP A 126 2.62 -1.37 15.36
C ASP A 126 1.62 -2.39 14.79
N HIS A 127 0.76 -2.95 15.65
CA HIS A 127 -0.26 -3.92 15.26
C HIS A 127 -1.28 -3.33 14.27
N ILE A 128 -1.81 -2.14 14.53
CA ILE A 128 -2.77 -1.49 13.62
C ILE A 128 -2.13 -1.23 12.26
N VAL A 129 -0.90 -0.71 12.25
CA VAL A 129 -0.19 -0.39 11.00
C VAL A 129 0.04 -1.67 10.19
N GLU A 130 0.51 -2.74 10.81
CA GLU A 130 0.80 -4.00 10.11
C GLU A 130 -0.45 -4.63 9.48
N HIS A 131 -1.59 -4.56 10.16
CA HIS A 131 -2.83 -5.19 9.68
C HIS A 131 -3.61 -4.32 8.70
N GLU A 132 -3.65 -3.01 8.92
CA GLU A 132 -4.59 -2.11 8.25
C GLU A 132 -3.93 -1.19 7.21
N LEU A 133 -2.64 -0.87 7.36
CA LEU A 133 -1.95 -0.01 6.39
C LEU A 133 -1.38 -0.85 5.24
N ARG A 134 -1.92 -0.65 4.04
CA ARG A 134 -1.43 -1.32 2.83
C ARG A 134 -1.34 -0.35 1.68
N MET A 135 -0.21 -0.36 0.98
CA MET A 135 -0.08 0.33 -0.29
C MET A 135 -0.95 -0.36 -1.35
N ASP A 136 -1.84 0.40 -1.98
CA ASP A 136 -2.58 -0.08 -3.14
C ASP A 136 -1.63 -0.20 -4.34
N MET A 137 -1.66 -1.35 -5.00
CA MET A 137 -0.81 -1.66 -6.14
C MET A 137 -1.57 -1.64 -7.47
N ARG A 138 -2.89 -1.39 -7.43
CA ARG A 138 -3.73 -1.25 -8.61
C ARG A 138 -3.44 0.04 -9.38
N ASP A 139 -2.99 1.07 -8.67
CA ASP A 139 -2.55 2.32 -9.27
C ASP A 139 -1.25 2.11 -10.08
N ILE A 140 -1.26 2.63 -11.30
CA ILE A 140 -0.15 2.51 -12.25
C ILE A 140 1.01 3.42 -11.84
N GLY A 141 0.71 4.61 -11.30
CA GLY A 141 1.70 5.63 -10.93
C GLY A 141 2.39 5.32 -9.60
N ALA A 142 3.73 5.30 -9.59
CA ALA A 142 4.49 5.12 -8.35
C ALA A 142 4.25 6.28 -7.37
N ARG A 143 4.18 7.51 -7.88
CA ARG A 143 3.85 8.71 -7.08
C ARG A 143 2.46 8.59 -6.45
N SER A 144 1.43 8.31 -7.25
CA SER A 144 0.05 8.19 -6.77
C SER A 144 -0.10 7.10 -5.70
N ARG A 145 0.58 5.96 -5.84
CA ARG A 145 0.58 4.90 -4.80
C ARG A 145 1.15 5.37 -3.47
N ILE A 146 2.19 6.21 -3.50
CA ILE A 146 2.82 6.76 -2.31
C ILE A 146 1.95 7.84 -1.69
N GLU A 147 1.35 8.73 -2.50
CA GLU A 147 0.36 9.72 -2.02
C GLU A 147 -0.83 9.04 -1.34
N SER A 148 -1.43 8.03 -1.98
CA SER A 148 -2.52 7.22 -1.44
C SER A 148 -2.11 6.50 -0.14
N LEU A 149 -0.87 6.00 -0.05
CA LEU A 149 -0.35 5.40 1.18
C LEU A 149 -0.26 6.44 2.32
N PHE A 150 0.24 7.65 2.06
CA PHE A 150 0.29 8.71 3.06
C PHE A 150 -1.10 9.13 3.53
N ILE A 151 -2.04 9.33 2.61
CA ILE A 151 -3.44 9.64 2.94
C ILE A 151 -4.04 8.53 3.82
N SER A 152 -3.80 7.27 3.46
CA SER A 152 -4.27 6.11 4.21
C SER A 152 -3.66 6.08 5.62
N TYR A 153 -2.38 6.38 5.76
CA TYR A 153 -1.70 6.43 7.06
C TYR A 153 -2.24 7.56 7.96
N HIS A 154 -2.40 8.77 7.42
CA HIS A 154 -3.02 9.88 8.16
C HIS A 154 -4.45 9.55 8.59
N THR A 155 -5.23 8.92 7.71
CA THR A 155 -6.60 8.51 8.00
C THR A 155 -6.65 7.45 9.10
N LEU A 156 -5.74 6.48 9.03
CA LEU A 156 -5.58 5.43 10.03
C LEU A 156 -5.25 6.04 11.40
N LEU A 157 -4.23 6.89 11.49
CA LEU A 157 -3.86 7.53 12.75
C LEU A 157 -5.01 8.35 13.32
N ARG A 158 -5.73 9.12 12.49
CA ARG A 158 -6.89 9.90 12.93
C ARG A 158 -7.99 9.01 13.49
N ARG A 159 -8.35 7.92 12.80
CA ARG A 159 -9.37 6.95 13.24
C ARG A 159 -9.06 6.33 14.61
N HIS A 160 -7.78 6.18 14.93
CA HIS A 160 -7.34 5.60 16.19
C HIS A 160 -6.99 6.64 17.27
N GLY A 161 -7.09 7.95 16.99
CA GLY A 161 -6.71 9.00 17.93
C GLY A 161 -5.20 9.11 18.14
N LEU A 162 -4.41 8.72 17.13
CA LEU A 162 -2.95 8.63 17.15
C LEU A 162 -2.28 9.68 16.26
N SER A 163 -2.99 10.74 15.88
CA SER A 163 -2.46 11.84 15.04
C SER A 163 -1.22 12.52 15.64
N TRP A 164 -1.06 12.48 16.95
CA TRP A 164 0.09 13.02 17.69
C TRP A 164 1.42 12.37 17.30
N VAL A 165 1.42 11.12 16.79
CA VAL A 165 2.61 10.38 16.37
C VAL A 165 3.38 11.14 15.29
N LEU A 166 2.66 11.87 14.43
CA LEU A 166 3.22 12.64 13.32
C LEU A 166 4.06 13.85 13.74
N HIS A 167 3.96 14.28 15.00
CA HIS A 167 4.67 15.46 15.51
C HIS A 167 5.53 15.13 16.74
N SER A 168 5.16 14.09 17.49
CA SER A 168 5.87 13.71 18.72
C SER A 168 6.88 12.57 18.50
N ASN A 169 6.66 11.72 17.50
CA ASN A 169 7.53 10.57 17.25
C ASN A 169 7.63 10.25 15.74
N GLU A 170 8.14 11.24 15.01
CA GLU A 170 8.23 11.22 13.56
C GLU A 170 9.06 10.05 13.02
N LYS A 171 10.06 9.61 13.79
CA LYS A 171 10.90 8.47 13.43
C LYS A 171 10.10 7.17 13.32
N ILE A 172 9.12 6.97 14.21
CA ILE A 172 8.21 5.83 14.17
C ILE A 172 7.27 5.96 12.96
N ALA A 173 6.77 7.17 12.68
CA ALA A 173 5.94 7.42 11.50
C ALA A 173 6.66 7.09 10.19
N VAL A 174 7.93 7.49 10.05
CA VAL A 174 8.78 7.14 8.91
C VAL A 174 8.91 5.62 8.78
N GLN A 175 9.14 4.91 9.88
CA GLN A 175 9.30 3.46 9.87
C GLN A 175 8.03 2.72 9.43
N HIS A 176 6.85 3.16 9.90
CA HIS A 176 5.55 2.59 9.52
C HIS A 176 5.23 2.75 8.04
N VAL A 177 5.47 3.93 7.49
CA VAL A 177 5.26 4.14 6.07
C VAL A 177 6.26 3.31 5.28
N LEU A 178 7.54 3.34 5.65
CA LEU A 178 8.59 2.62 4.95
C LEU A 178 8.34 1.10 4.91
N SER A 179 7.87 0.50 6.00
CA SER A 179 7.54 -0.93 6.04
C SER A 179 6.39 -1.30 5.10
N SER A 180 5.48 -0.35 4.85
CA SER A 180 4.27 -0.51 4.05
C SER A 180 4.46 -0.31 2.54
N ILE A 181 5.62 0.20 2.10
CA ILE A 181 5.94 0.39 0.67
C ILE A 181 6.19 -0.95 -0.02
N LYS A 182 5.45 -1.20 -1.12
CA LYS A 182 5.47 -2.45 -1.88
C LYS A 182 5.70 -2.24 -3.38
N PRO A 183 6.74 -1.51 -3.78
CA PRO A 183 7.80 -2.29 -4.45
C PRO A 183 9.03 -2.40 -3.55
N LYS A 184 9.58 -3.61 -3.42
CA LYS A 184 10.80 -3.83 -2.62
C LYS A 184 11.96 -2.97 -3.15
N SER A 185 12.06 -2.79 -4.46
CA SER A 185 13.04 -1.92 -5.12
C SER A 185 12.90 -0.46 -4.69
N LEU A 186 11.68 0.09 -4.74
CA LEU A 186 11.37 1.45 -4.28
C LEU A 186 11.69 1.61 -2.79
N ARG A 187 11.22 0.66 -1.97
CA ARG A 187 11.48 0.65 -0.52
C ARG A 187 12.98 0.62 -0.21
N LEU A 188 13.75 -0.24 -0.86
CA LEU A 188 15.20 -0.34 -0.66
C LEU A 188 15.92 0.94 -1.08
N ARG A 189 15.46 1.60 -2.16
CA ARG A 189 16.02 2.88 -2.57
C ARG A 189 15.80 3.96 -1.51
N ILE A 190 14.56 4.13 -1.07
CA ILE A 190 14.21 5.09 0.00
C ILE A 190 14.97 4.76 1.29
N GLN A 191 15.06 3.48 1.65
CA GLN A 191 15.80 3.01 2.83
C GLN A 191 17.30 3.33 2.73
N SER A 192 17.91 3.16 1.56
CA SER A 192 19.31 3.51 1.31
C SER A 192 19.53 5.01 1.48
N ASP A 193 18.63 5.85 0.95
CA ASP A 193 18.75 7.30 1.05
C ASP A 193 18.57 7.79 2.49
N LEU A 194 17.71 7.12 3.27
CA LEU A 194 17.58 7.32 4.73
C LEU A 194 18.83 6.90 5.52
N GLN A 195 19.67 6.00 5.00
CA GLN A 195 20.91 5.57 5.64
C GLN A 195 22.09 6.47 5.25
N LEU A 196 22.14 6.92 4.00
CA LEU A 196 23.30 7.59 3.41
C LEU A 196 23.21 9.12 3.43
N ALA A 197 22.04 9.70 3.18
CA ALA A 197 21.96 11.08 2.72
C ALA A 197 21.40 12.08 3.76
N HIS A 198 20.49 11.68 4.67
CA HIS A 198 19.83 12.69 5.52
C HIS A 198 19.43 12.16 6.90
N HIS A 199 20.18 12.56 7.93
CA HIS A 199 19.77 12.41 9.33
C HIS A 199 18.49 13.20 9.64
N ASN A 200 18.17 14.23 8.84
CA ASN A 200 16.98 15.07 8.97
C ASN A 200 15.70 14.39 8.45
N LEU A 201 15.78 13.55 7.42
CA LEU A 201 14.62 12.79 6.91
C LEU A 201 14.03 11.79 7.93
N LYS A 202 14.76 11.46 9.01
CA LYS A 202 14.23 10.64 10.12
C LYS A 202 13.60 11.47 11.23
N LYS A 203 13.82 12.78 11.21
CA LYS A 203 13.43 13.75 12.23
C LYS A 203 12.36 14.72 11.75
N ASP A 204 12.18 14.85 10.44
CA ASP A 204 11.11 15.61 9.80
C ASP A 204 10.31 14.68 8.87
N PHE A 205 9.08 14.35 9.30
CA PHE A 205 8.16 13.50 8.55
C PHE A 205 7.70 14.17 7.25
N LYS A 206 7.62 15.50 7.20
CA LYS A 206 7.22 16.23 6.00
C LYS A 206 8.31 16.19 4.95
N GLU A 207 9.56 16.44 5.32
CA GLU A 207 10.70 16.28 4.40
C GLU A 207 10.79 14.83 3.89
N PHE A 208 10.51 13.84 4.74
CA PHE A 208 10.41 12.44 4.32
C PHE A 208 9.33 12.19 3.28
N MET A 209 8.14 12.79 3.42
CA MET A 209 7.08 12.69 2.43
C MET A 209 7.51 13.25 1.08
N ASP A 210 8.04 14.48 1.07
CA ASP A 210 8.49 15.16 -0.15
C ASP A 210 9.60 14.36 -0.87
N HIS A 211 10.51 13.77 -0.09
CA HIS A 211 11.56 12.90 -0.60
C HIS A 211 11.01 11.61 -1.23
N CYS A 212 10.04 10.95 -0.57
CA CYS A 212 9.39 9.76 -1.11
C CYS A 212 8.68 10.05 -2.45
N LEU A 213 8.01 11.20 -2.57
CA LEU A 213 7.36 11.62 -3.80
C LEU A 213 8.38 11.87 -4.92
N THR A 214 9.48 12.56 -4.61
CA THR A 214 10.57 12.83 -5.56
C THR A 214 11.20 11.54 -6.10
N ILE A 215 11.49 10.57 -5.22
CA ILE A 215 12.03 9.27 -5.64
C ILE A 215 11.00 8.51 -6.49
N SER A 216 9.72 8.60 -6.14
CA SER A 216 8.67 7.87 -6.85
C SER A 216 8.48 8.38 -8.28
N ASP A 217 8.62 9.68 -8.51
CA ASP A 217 8.65 10.26 -9.84
C ASP A 217 9.82 9.73 -10.67
N ALA A 218 11.02 9.70 -10.08
CA ALA A 218 12.20 9.13 -10.72
C ALA A 218 12.06 7.61 -10.98
N PHE A 219 11.40 6.88 -10.07
CA PHE A 219 11.15 5.45 -10.19
C PHE A 219 10.18 5.13 -11.33
N GLN A 220 9.14 5.95 -11.51
CA GLN A 220 8.16 5.79 -12.60
C GLN A 220 8.80 5.93 -13.98
N LEU A 221 9.82 6.79 -14.13
CA LEU A 221 10.58 6.93 -15.37
C LEU A 221 11.39 5.66 -15.72
N ILE A 222 11.96 5.00 -14.71
CA ILE A 222 12.79 3.79 -14.87
C ILE A 222 11.93 2.55 -15.18
N ASP A 223 10.77 2.42 -14.52
CA ASP A 223 9.86 1.28 -14.72
C ASP A 223 9.19 1.34 -16.11
N ASN A 224 8.79 2.54 -16.55
CA ASN A 224 8.25 2.76 -17.90
C ASN A 224 9.30 2.55 -19.01
N GLY A 225 10.57 2.91 -18.77
CA GLY A 225 11.67 2.63 -19.69
C GLY A 225 11.94 1.13 -19.83
N SER A 226 11.87 0.40 -18.72
CA SER A 226 12.09 -1.06 -18.69
C SER A 226 10.95 -1.83 -19.36
N GLN A 227 9.69 -1.47 -19.11
CA GLN A 227 8.53 -2.10 -19.76
C GLN A 227 8.51 -1.87 -21.29
N ASN A 228 8.88 -0.68 -21.75
CA ASN A 228 9.00 -0.40 -23.19
C ASN A 228 10.10 -1.23 -23.88
N ILE A 229 11.19 -1.55 -23.18
CA ILE A 229 12.25 -2.42 -23.72
C ILE A 229 11.75 -3.86 -23.85
N TYR A 230 11.02 -4.38 -22.86
CA TYR A 230 10.45 -5.74 -22.93
C TYR A 230 9.38 -5.88 -24.02
N HIS A 231 8.50 -4.89 -24.17
CA HIS A 231 7.44 -4.94 -25.18
C HIS A 231 8.00 -4.88 -26.61
N ASN A 232 9.07 -4.09 -26.83
CA ASN A 232 9.77 -4.01 -28.11
C ASN A 232 10.61 -5.28 -28.42
N GLN A 233 11.11 -5.99 -27.43
CA GLN A 233 11.84 -7.26 -27.64
C GLN A 233 10.90 -8.44 -27.94
N ILE A 234 9.71 -8.47 -27.35
CA ILE A 234 8.69 -9.50 -27.61
C ILE A 234 8.10 -9.33 -29.02
N GLY A 235 7.79 -8.10 -29.45
CA GLY A 235 7.34 -7.82 -30.82
C GLY A 235 8.37 -8.20 -31.90
N LYS A 236 9.66 -7.96 -31.64
CA LYS A 236 10.75 -8.38 -32.55
C LYS A 236 10.93 -9.90 -32.63
N ARG A 237 10.58 -10.66 -31.60
CA ARG A 237 10.64 -12.14 -31.61
C ARG A 237 9.45 -12.78 -32.32
N GLN A 238 8.28 -12.15 -32.30
CA GLN A 238 7.10 -12.63 -33.04
C GLN A 238 7.26 -12.39 -34.55
N ASN A 239 7.73 -11.19 -34.95
CA ASN A 239 8.01 -10.89 -36.36
C ASN A 239 9.09 -11.80 -36.96
N ASN A 240 10.09 -12.22 -36.18
CA ASN A 240 11.11 -13.18 -36.62
C ASN A 240 10.60 -14.62 -36.74
N LYS A 241 9.57 -15.01 -35.96
CA LYS A 241 8.93 -16.33 -36.08
C LYS A 241 8.03 -16.40 -37.31
N GLU A 242 7.27 -15.34 -37.60
CA GLU A 242 6.46 -15.26 -38.83
C GLU A 242 7.32 -15.20 -40.09
N ALA A 243 8.42 -14.44 -40.08
CA ALA A 243 9.38 -14.42 -41.19
C ALA A 243 10.03 -15.80 -41.42
N ARG A 244 10.36 -16.55 -40.35
CA ARG A 244 10.87 -17.92 -40.45
C ARG A 244 9.83 -18.92 -40.98
N LEU A 245 8.55 -18.77 -40.63
CA LEU A 245 7.48 -19.63 -41.14
C LEU A 245 7.19 -19.36 -42.62
N ARG A 246 7.22 -18.09 -43.06
CA ARG A 246 7.09 -17.74 -44.49
C ARG A 246 8.25 -18.27 -45.34
N ASN A 247 9.50 -18.14 -44.87
CA ASN A 247 10.65 -18.66 -45.61
C ASN A 247 10.70 -20.19 -45.66
N LYS A 248 10.11 -20.89 -44.69
CA LYS A 248 10.06 -22.36 -44.69
C LYS A 248 9.00 -22.94 -45.63
N MET A 249 7.99 -22.15 -46.02
CA MET A 249 6.95 -22.56 -46.98
C MET A 249 7.30 -22.27 -48.44
N LEU A 250 8.38 -21.51 -48.71
CA LEU A 250 8.86 -21.22 -50.06
C LEU A 250 10.05 -22.10 -50.50
N SER A 251 10.57 -22.96 -49.63
CA SER A 251 11.74 -23.83 -49.88
C SER A 251 11.35 -25.29 -50.15
N GLY A 252 10.19 -25.51 -50.76
CA GLY A 252 9.66 -26.84 -51.08
C GLY A 252 9.45 -27.06 -52.57
N THR A 253 10.45 -26.77 -53.41
CA THR A 253 10.52 -27.27 -54.79
C THR A 253 11.96 -27.26 -55.28
N GLU A 254 12.30 -28.30 -56.02
CA GLU A 254 13.62 -28.86 -56.30
C GLU A 254 14.50 -28.07 -57.31
N ILE A 255 15.73 -28.58 -57.45
CA ILE A 255 16.60 -28.65 -58.64
C ILE A 255 17.88 -27.78 -58.63
N LEU A 256 19.00 -28.53 -58.64
CA LEU A 256 20.33 -28.31 -59.24
C LEU A 256 20.56 -26.97 -59.97
N THR A 257 21.65 -26.27 -59.64
CA THR A 257 22.78 -26.03 -60.57
C THR A 257 23.86 -25.12 -59.96
N SER A 258 25.11 -25.48 -60.28
CA SER A 258 26.25 -24.60 -60.59
C SER A 258 27.00 -23.82 -59.50
N LYS A 259 28.27 -24.22 -59.38
CA LYS A 259 29.47 -23.41 -59.06
C LYS A 259 29.35 -21.94 -59.48
N ALA A 260 29.77 -21.04 -58.59
CA ALA A 260 30.61 -19.90 -58.95
C ALA A 260 31.34 -19.38 -57.71
N ASP A 261 32.62 -19.12 -57.90
CA ASP A 261 33.58 -18.56 -56.95
C ASP A 261 33.21 -17.15 -56.48
N ALA A 262 33.51 -16.83 -55.22
CA ALA A 262 33.79 -15.46 -54.81
C ALA A 262 34.71 -15.45 -53.59
N ALA A 263 35.90 -14.91 -53.82
CA ALA A 263 36.98 -14.65 -52.89
C ALA A 263 36.72 -13.38 -52.05
N GLY A 264 37.33 -13.33 -50.86
CA GLY A 264 37.52 -12.12 -50.04
C GLY A 264 36.23 -11.65 -49.34
N THR A 265 36.21 -11.16 -48.12
CA THR A 265 37.24 -10.50 -47.32
C THR A 265 36.86 -10.57 -45.85
N ASP A 266 37.90 -10.66 -45.04
CA ASP A 266 38.03 -10.55 -43.59
C ASP A 266 37.13 -9.48 -42.90
N PRO A 267 36.52 -9.77 -41.74
CA PRO A 267 36.19 -8.75 -40.75
C PRO A 267 37.10 -8.85 -39.54
N ARG A 268 38.01 -7.87 -39.50
CA ARG A 268 38.84 -7.47 -38.38
C ARG A 268 38.11 -7.51 -37.03
N HIS A 269 38.85 -8.05 -36.06
CA HIS A 269 38.68 -7.91 -34.62
C HIS A 269 38.22 -6.52 -34.18
N SER A 270 37.17 -6.47 -33.37
CA SER A 270 36.93 -5.39 -32.40
C SER A 270 36.88 -5.99 -31.01
N LYS A 271 37.94 -5.72 -30.24
CA LYS A 271 38.01 -5.99 -28.80
C LYS A 271 37.15 -4.94 -28.09
N THR A 272 36.11 -5.38 -27.38
CA THR A 272 35.45 -4.56 -26.35
C THR A 272 35.57 -5.27 -25.01
N SER A 273 36.15 -4.54 -24.07
CA SER A 273 36.43 -4.90 -22.69
C SER A 273 35.18 -5.39 -21.97
N GLN A 274 35.25 -6.59 -21.39
CA GLN A 274 34.27 -7.09 -20.44
C GLN A 274 34.64 -6.61 -19.04
N THR A 275 33.88 -5.66 -18.52
CA THR A 275 33.69 -5.46 -17.09
C THR A 275 32.49 -6.30 -16.62
N HIS A 276 32.64 -6.93 -15.46
CA HIS A 276 31.60 -7.59 -14.65
C HIS A 276 30.28 -6.79 -14.62
N GLY A 277 29.07 -7.34 -14.54
CA GLY A 277 28.58 -8.68 -14.32
C GLY A 277 27.06 -8.62 -14.33
N GLN A 278 26.41 -9.46 -15.14
CA GLN A 278 24.96 -9.70 -15.08
C GLN A 278 24.77 -11.21 -14.97
N TYR A 279 24.26 -11.65 -13.82
CA TYR A 279 23.96 -13.05 -13.55
C TYR A 279 22.74 -13.47 -14.37
N ASN A 280 23.00 -14.30 -15.37
CA ASN A 280 22.01 -14.88 -16.26
C ASN A 280 21.23 -15.96 -15.48
N THR A 281 19.97 -15.70 -15.15
CA THR A 281 19.11 -16.48 -14.22
C THR A 281 18.58 -17.81 -14.78
N HIS A 282 19.16 -18.34 -15.87
CA HIS A 282 18.69 -19.58 -16.51
C HIS A 282 19.69 -20.74 -16.49
N ARG A 283 20.79 -20.64 -15.73
CA ARG A 283 21.66 -21.81 -15.54
C ARG A 283 21.12 -22.68 -14.40
N PRO A 284 20.91 -24.00 -14.62
CA PRO A 284 20.54 -24.90 -13.53
C PRO A 284 21.60 -24.82 -12.43
N ILE A 285 21.15 -24.64 -11.19
CA ILE A 285 22.03 -24.52 -10.03
C ILE A 285 22.74 -25.86 -9.84
N PRO A 286 24.08 -25.91 -9.90
CA PRO A 286 24.81 -27.16 -9.79
C PRO A 286 24.81 -27.68 -8.34
N PRO A 287 25.01 -28.99 -8.13
CA PRO A 287 25.26 -29.54 -6.80
C PRO A 287 26.60 -29.02 -6.26
N CYS A 288 26.60 -28.60 -4.99
CA CYS A 288 27.80 -28.14 -4.33
C CYS A 288 28.76 -29.33 -4.06
N PRO A 289 30.06 -29.22 -4.35
CA PRO A 289 31.04 -30.29 -4.13
C PRO A 289 31.47 -30.46 -2.66
N HIS A 290 31.07 -29.55 -1.76
CA HIS A 290 31.44 -29.61 -0.34
C HIS A 290 30.89 -30.88 0.33
N PRO A 291 31.68 -31.60 1.17
CA PRO A 291 31.28 -32.91 1.71
C PRO A 291 29.93 -32.89 2.43
N ILE A 292 29.71 -31.89 3.29
CA ILE A 292 28.47 -31.70 4.06
C ILE A 292 27.30 -31.36 3.12
N CYS A 293 27.52 -30.46 2.17
CA CYS A 293 26.47 -30.05 1.23
C CYS A 293 26.10 -31.18 0.26
N LYS A 294 27.06 -32.03 -0.08
CA LYS A 294 26.89 -33.20 -0.93
C LYS A 294 26.12 -34.31 -0.21
N SER A 295 26.40 -34.56 1.07
CA SER A 295 25.62 -35.53 1.87
C SER A 295 24.19 -35.06 2.11
N GLU A 296 23.96 -33.75 2.18
CA GLU A 296 22.64 -33.14 2.37
C GLU A 296 21.90 -32.87 1.05
N GLY A 297 22.51 -33.14 -0.11
CA GLY A 297 21.89 -32.91 -1.42
C GLY A 297 21.62 -31.43 -1.77
N LYS A 298 22.33 -30.49 -1.15
CA LYS A 298 22.09 -29.05 -1.33
C LYS A 298 22.60 -28.57 -2.69
N LEU A 299 21.73 -27.86 -3.42
CA LEU A 299 22.04 -27.22 -4.71
C LEU A 299 22.32 -25.73 -4.52
N HIS A 300 23.58 -25.33 -4.63
CA HIS A 300 24.03 -23.93 -4.60
C HIS A 300 25.41 -23.81 -5.24
N TRP A 301 25.78 -22.59 -5.66
CA TRP A 301 27.11 -22.31 -6.20
C TRP A 301 28.16 -22.37 -5.08
N ILE A 302 29.40 -22.71 -5.43
CA ILE A 302 30.51 -22.80 -4.46
C ILE A 302 30.72 -21.46 -3.73
N ASP A 303 30.49 -20.34 -4.45
CA ASP A 303 30.59 -18.99 -3.90
C ASP A 303 29.60 -18.77 -2.74
N ASP A 304 28.42 -19.38 -2.84
CA ASP A 304 27.32 -19.27 -1.87
C ASP A 304 27.37 -20.35 -0.77
N CYS A 305 28.39 -21.21 -0.75
CA CYS A 305 28.52 -22.26 0.25
C CYS A 305 28.80 -21.65 1.64
N ASN A 306 27.90 -21.89 2.59
CA ASN A 306 28.05 -21.44 3.98
C ASN A 306 28.79 -22.45 4.87
N GLN A 307 29.10 -23.64 4.36
CA GLN A 307 29.82 -24.69 5.07
C GLN A 307 31.33 -24.69 4.83
N ALA A 308 31.80 -23.90 3.86
CA ALA A 308 33.21 -23.82 3.49
C ALA A 308 33.74 -22.40 3.73
N ASN A 309 34.97 -22.30 4.23
CA ASN A 309 35.69 -21.03 4.30
C ASN A 309 36.23 -20.61 2.91
N GLU A 310 36.75 -19.39 2.79
CA GLU A 310 37.18 -18.84 1.49
C GLU A 310 38.34 -19.64 0.86
N ALA A 311 39.26 -20.17 1.68
CA ALA A 311 40.36 -21.00 1.21
C ALA A 311 39.89 -22.37 0.67
N GLU A 312 38.92 -22.99 1.35
CA GLU A 312 38.28 -24.23 0.93
C GLU A 312 37.45 -24.02 -0.35
N LYS A 313 36.75 -22.90 -0.47
CA LYS A 313 36.03 -22.52 -1.71
C LYS A 313 36.97 -22.40 -2.89
N GLU A 314 38.13 -21.77 -2.69
CA GLU A 314 39.12 -21.62 -3.75
C GLU A 314 39.78 -22.95 -4.15
N GLN A 315 40.06 -23.82 -3.18
CA GLN A 315 40.54 -25.17 -3.44
C GLN A 315 39.52 -26.00 -4.24
N MET A 316 38.23 -25.97 -3.86
CA MET A 316 37.16 -26.67 -4.59
C MET A 316 37.01 -26.18 -6.04
N LYS A 317 37.20 -24.88 -6.29
CA LYS A 317 37.20 -24.31 -7.65
C LYS A 317 38.38 -24.84 -8.47
N LYS A 318 39.58 -24.93 -7.89
CA LYS A 318 40.78 -25.50 -8.55
C LYS A 318 40.56 -26.95 -8.93
N ASP A 319 40.04 -27.77 -8.01
CA ASP A 319 39.77 -29.19 -8.25
C ASP A 319 38.72 -29.43 -9.35
N LEU A 320 37.67 -28.59 -9.40
CA LEU A 320 36.66 -28.65 -10.47
C LEU A 320 37.21 -28.25 -11.84
N ARG A 321 38.13 -27.29 -11.90
CA ARG A 321 38.81 -26.91 -13.15
C ARG A 321 39.70 -28.06 -13.64
N LEU A 322 40.45 -28.70 -12.73
CA LEU A 322 41.28 -29.86 -13.03
C LEU A 322 40.45 -31.07 -13.51
N LYS A 323 39.33 -31.37 -12.85
CA LYS A 323 38.42 -32.45 -13.30
C LYS A 323 37.81 -32.18 -14.68
N LYS A 324 37.46 -30.92 -14.99
CA LYS A 324 36.96 -30.55 -16.32
C LYS A 324 38.01 -30.67 -17.42
N GLN A 325 39.28 -30.46 -17.10
CA GLN A 325 40.38 -30.64 -18.05
C GLN A 325 40.68 -32.12 -18.32
N ARG A 326 40.43 -33.02 -17.35
CA ARG A 326 40.59 -34.48 -17.52
C ARG A 326 39.47 -35.16 -18.32
N HIS A 327 38.33 -34.51 -18.46
CA HIS A 327 37.16 -35.03 -19.19
C HIS A 327 36.99 -34.43 -20.60
N ARG A 328 37.96 -33.63 -21.05
CA ARG A 328 38.07 -33.12 -22.44
C ARG A 328 39.16 -33.86 -23.16
#